data_AF-A0A660SXM0-F1
#
_entry.id   AF-A0A660SXM0-F1
#
_cell.length_a   1.000
_cell.length_b   1.000
_cell.length_c   1.000
_cell.angle_alpha   90.00
_cell.angle_beta   90.00
_cell.angle_gamma   90.00
#
_symmetry.space_group_name_H-M   'P 1'
#
loop_
_entity.id
_entity.type
_entity.pdbx_description
1 polymer ?
#
loop_
_entity_poly.entity_id
_entity_poly.type
_entity_poly.pdbx_seq_one_letter_code
_entity_poly.pdbx_strand_id
1 'polypeptide(L)'
;MHIIKEEELGPLIQPEMCDFISLSSALKDLSQNNIPRQMIGRLLLEASKCEEMLDSYGAPRNEYWAPVCMAVAVAKAFSRVIYNLFHIAQAAGGYNLLDIEGDFQNATEDSLNTLLKAFSTASDNFMKVARKMKMDHNLNLIESYGFHNLVIDSRLKENRKKRTV
;
A
#
# COMPACT_ATOMS: atom_id res chain seq x y z
N MET A 1 -21.35 -26.91 3.46
CA MET A 1 -20.11 -26.12 3.65
C MET A 1 -19.01 -27.10 3.98
N HIS A 2 -17.99 -27.24 3.14
CA HIS A 2 -16.85 -28.10 3.41
C HIS A 2 -15.86 -27.34 4.30
N ILE A 3 -15.47 -27.91 5.44
CA ILE A 3 -14.48 -27.30 6.33
C ILE A 3 -13.11 -27.83 5.90
N ILE A 4 -12.25 -26.94 5.40
CA ILE A 4 -10.85 -27.26 5.09
C ILE A 4 -9.99 -27.08 6.34
N LYS A 5 -8.82 -27.71 6.38
CA LYS A 5 -7.85 -27.45 7.45
C LYS A 5 -7.18 -26.09 7.23
N GLU A 6 -6.73 -25.46 8.31
CA GLU A 6 -6.15 -24.12 8.25
C GLU A 6 -4.87 -24.06 7.40
N GLU A 7 -4.08 -25.14 7.37
CA GLU A 7 -2.85 -25.23 6.58
C GLU A 7 -3.10 -25.44 5.08
N GLU A 8 -4.31 -25.89 4.72
CA GLU A 8 -4.71 -26.15 3.32
C GLU A 8 -5.15 -24.87 2.61
N LEU A 9 -5.57 -23.83 3.35
CA LEU A 9 -6.07 -22.59 2.77
C LEU A 9 -4.98 -21.80 2.02
N GLY A 10 -3.74 -21.82 2.49
CA GLY A 10 -2.65 -20.99 1.96
C GLY A 10 -2.38 -21.21 0.48
N PRO A 11 -2.11 -22.45 0.04
CA PRO A 11 -1.94 -22.77 -1.38
C PRO A 11 -3.16 -22.45 -2.24
N LEU A 12 -4.37 -22.47 -1.67
CA LEU A 12 -5.61 -22.23 -2.41
C LEU A 12 -5.84 -20.75 -2.71
N ILE A 13 -5.42 -19.85 -1.83
CA ILE A 13 -5.63 -18.39 -1.98
C ILE A 13 -4.38 -17.61 -2.40
N GLN A 14 -3.23 -18.29 -2.48
CA GLN A 14 -1.98 -17.65 -2.87
C GLN A 14 -2.06 -16.95 -4.23
N PRO A 15 -2.68 -17.53 -5.28
CA PRO A 15 -2.79 -16.85 -6.57
C PRO A 15 -3.52 -15.51 -6.46
N GLU A 16 -4.58 -15.45 -5.66
CA GLU A 16 -5.39 -14.26 -5.41
C GLU A 16 -4.65 -13.23 -4.54
N MET A 17 -3.78 -13.68 -3.63
CA MET A 17 -2.94 -12.80 -2.81
C MET A 17 -1.62 -12.41 -3.50
N CYS A 18 -1.31 -12.96 -4.67
CA CYS A 18 0.01 -12.85 -5.30
C CYS A 18 0.44 -11.40 -5.48
N ASP A 19 -0.44 -10.52 -5.96
CA ASP A 19 -0.10 -9.10 -6.13
C ASP A 19 0.20 -8.40 -4.81
N PHE A 20 -0.59 -8.67 -3.76
CA PHE A 20 -0.34 -8.11 -2.43
C PHE A 20 1.04 -8.54 -1.91
N ILE A 21 1.36 -9.83 -2.00
CA ILE A 21 2.63 -10.40 -1.53
C ILE A 21 3.81 -9.87 -2.36
N SER A 22 3.65 -9.78 -3.68
CA SER A 22 4.67 -9.26 -4.59
C SER A 22 5.00 -7.80 -4.28
N LEU A 23 3.98 -6.97 -4.08
CA LEU A 23 4.15 -5.56 -3.75
C LEU A 23 4.75 -5.36 -2.34
N SER A 24 4.32 -6.14 -1.35
CA SER A 24 4.95 -6.13 -0.01
C SER A 24 6.41 -6.59 -0.04
N SER A 25 6.73 -7.58 -0.88
CA SER A 25 8.11 -8.03 -1.07
C SER A 25 8.95 -6.91 -1.69
N ALA A 26 8.49 -6.27 -2.75
CA ALA A 26 9.20 -5.16 -3.39
C ALA A 26 9.38 -3.95 -2.47
N LEU A 27 8.37 -3.66 -1.63
CA LEU A 27 8.38 -2.49 -0.74
C LEU A 27 9.50 -2.51 0.31
N LYS A 28 9.99 -3.70 0.68
CA LYS A 28 11.10 -3.84 1.63
C LYS A 28 12.46 -3.49 0.98
N ASP A 29 12.57 -3.69 -0.34
CA ASP A 29 13.83 -3.59 -1.08
C ASP A 29 14.01 -2.20 -1.72
N LEU A 30 12.91 -1.48 -1.93
CA LEU A 30 12.93 -0.11 -2.46
C LEU A 30 13.31 0.91 -1.38
N SER A 31 14.16 1.87 -1.76
CA SER A 31 14.39 3.08 -0.96
C SER A 31 13.14 3.96 -0.98
N GLN A 32 12.94 4.77 0.07
CA GLN A 32 11.72 5.58 0.21
C GLN A 32 11.50 6.54 -0.98
N ASN A 33 12.59 7.10 -1.51
CA ASN A 33 12.54 8.01 -2.66
C ASN A 33 12.16 7.31 -3.98
N ASN A 34 12.27 5.98 -4.03
CA ASN A 34 11.96 5.18 -5.22
C ASN A 34 10.58 4.53 -5.17
N ILE A 35 9.81 4.73 -4.10
CA ILE A 35 8.46 4.18 -3.99
C ILE A 35 7.48 5.13 -4.69
N PRO A 36 6.89 4.75 -5.85
CA PRO A 36 5.96 5.61 -6.55
C PRO A 36 4.59 5.59 -5.87
N ARG A 37 3.88 6.72 -5.91
CA ARG A 37 2.51 6.83 -5.36
C ARG A 37 1.56 5.76 -5.92
N GLN A 38 1.71 5.41 -7.20
CA GLN A 38 0.92 4.41 -7.90
C GLN A 38 1.08 3.02 -7.28
N MET A 39 2.29 2.66 -6.84
CA MET A 39 2.54 1.41 -6.13
C MET A 39 1.77 1.36 -4.81
N ILE A 40 1.80 2.44 -4.02
CA ILE A 40 1.02 2.52 -2.78
C ILE A 40 -0.49 2.44 -3.06
N GLY A 41 -0.96 3.07 -4.14
CA GLY A 41 -2.34 2.96 -4.58
C GLY A 41 -2.74 1.52 -4.94
N ARG A 42 -1.86 0.79 -5.65
CA ARG A 42 -2.09 -0.62 -5.96
C ARG A 42 -2.08 -1.48 -4.70
N LEU A 43 -1.16 -1.23 -3.78
CA LEU A 43 -1.06 -1.98 -2.53
C LEU A 43 -2.30 -1.78 -1.64
N LEU A 44 -2.88 -0.57 -1.61
CA LEU A 44 -4.17 -0.31 -0.96
C LEU A 44 -5.32 -1.13 -1.57
N LEU A 45 -5.38 -1.20 -2.90
CA LEU A 45 -6.38 -1.99 -3.63
C LEU A 45 -6.26 -3.47 -3.27
N GLU A 46 -5.06 -4.04 -3.41
CA GLU A 46 -4.85 -5.47 -3.16
C GLU A 46 -5.03 -5.85 -1.70
N ALA A 47 -4.61 -5.00 -0.75
CA ALA A 47 -4.90 -5.22 0.66
C ALA A 47 -6.40 -5.24 0.95
N SER A 48 -7.19 -4.37 0.31
CA SER A 48 -8.65 -4.35 0.48
C SER A 48 -9.30 -5.64 -0.05
N LYS A 49 -8.88 -6.12 -1.22
CA LYS A 49 -9.36 -7.40 -1.77
C LYS A 49 -8.97 -8.58 -0.89
N CYS A 50 -7.73 -8.61 -0.40
CA CYS A 50 -7.25 -9.67 0.48
C CYS A 50 -8.06 -9.72 1.78
N GLU A 51 -8.39 -8.57 2.37
CA GLU A 51 -9.20 -8.48 3.58
C GLU A 51 -10.59 -9.10 3.36
N GLU A 52 -11.29 -8.68 2.29
CA GLU A 52 -12.62 -9.21 1.95
C GLU A 52 -12.58 -10.73 1.70
N MET A 53 -11.55 -11.21 1.00
CA MET A 53 -11.37 -12.64 0.76
C MET A 53 -11.13 -13.40 2.06
N LEU A 54 -10.21 -12.94 2.92
CA LEU A 54 -9.90 -13.58 4.20
C LEU A 54 -11.12 -13.62 5.12
N ASP A 55 -11.92 -12.55 5.14
CA ASP A 55 -13.18 -12.48 5.88
C ASP A 55 -14.17 -13.55 5.39
N SER A 56 -14.27 -13.76 4.07
CA SER A 56 -15.15 -14.77 3.48
C SER A 56 -14.77 -16.21 3.87
N TYR A 57 -13.48 -16.48 4.11
CA TYR A 57 -12.98 -17.77 4.59
C TYR A 57 -12.99 -17.91 6.12
N GLY A 58 -13.41 -16.88 6.86
CA GLY A 58 -13.45 -16.89 8.31
C GLY A 58 -12.07 -16.77 8.98
N ALA A 59 -11.05 -16.35 8.23
CA ALA A 59 -9.69 -16.18 8.71
C ALA A 59 -9.55 -15.27 9.96
N PRO A 60 -10.34 -14.20 10.14
CA PRO A 60 -10.27 -13.39 11.37
C PRO A 60 -10.61 -14.15 12.66
N ARG A 61 -11.31 -15.28 12.56
CA ARG A 61 -11.67 -16.13 13.71
C ARG A 61 -10.76 -17.35 13.87
N ASN A 62 -9.71 -17.44 13.08
CA ASN A 62 -8.74 -18.53 13.12
C ASN A 62 -7.38 -18.01 13.60
N GLU A 63 -6.86 -18.60 14.68
CA GLU A 63 -5.61 -18.15 15.32
C GLU A 63 -4.39 -18.33 14.42
N TYR A 64 -4.37 -19.40 13.61
CA TYR A 64 -3.31 -19.66 12.65
C TYR A 64 -3.24 -18.58 11.56
N TRP A 65 -4.39 -18.05 11.13
CA TRP A 65 -4.51 -17.02 10.10
C TRP A 65 -4.50 -15.58 10.61
N ALA A 66 -4.68 -15.36 11.92
CA ALA A 66 -4.67 -14.03 12.52
C ALA A 66 -3.44 -13.17 12.13
N PRO A 67 -2.21 -13.69 12.03
CA PRO A 67 -1.06 -12.91 11.58
C PRO A 67 -1.19 -12.36 10.16
N VAL A 68 -1.81 -13.10 9.24
CA VAL A 68 -2.05 -12.65 7.86
C VAL A 68 -3.12 -11.56 7.85
N CYS A 69 -4.22 -11.76 8.56
CA CYS A 69 -5.30 -10.75 8.69
C CYS A 69 -4.76 -9.43 9.25
N MET A 70 -3.93 -9.49 10.30
CA MET A 70 -3.28 -8.30 10.86
C MET A 70 -2.38 -7.60 9.84
N ALA A 71 -1.55 -8.35 9.10
CA ALA A 71 -0.67 -7.76 8.11
C ALA A 71 -1.43 -7.05 6.98
N VAL A 72 -2.52 -7.65 6.50
CA VAL A 72 -3.39 -7.04 5.49
C VAL A 72 -4.04 -5.75 6.02
N ALA A 73 -4.57 -5.78 7.24
CA ALA A 73 -5.17 -4.59 7.86
C ALA A 73 -4.15 -3.45 8.05
N VAL A 74 -2.94 -3.78 8.52
CA VAL A 74 -1.82 -2.85 8.65
C VAL A 74 -1.46 -2.25 7.30
N ALA A 75 -1.31 -3.08 6.26
CA ALA A 75 -0.95 -2.62 4.93
C ALA A 75 -2.02 -1.70 4.32
N LYS A 76 -3.30 -2.03 4.50
CA LYS A 76 -4.43 -1.19 4.08
C LYS A 76 -4.38 0.18 4.77
N ALA A 77 -4.17 0.21 6.09
CA ALA A 77 -4.11 1.43 6.87
C ALA A 77 -2.93 2.34 6.45
N PHE A 78 -1.72 1.78 6.40
CA PHE A 78 -0.53 2.52 5.96
C PHE A 78 -0.70 3.05 4.54
N SER A 79 -1.14 2.21 3.60
CA SER A 79 -1.28 2.60 2.20
C SER A 79 -2.26 3.75 2.04
N ARG A 80 -3.37 3.75 2.78
CA ARG A 80 -4.35 4.83 2.75
C ARG A 80 -3.75 6.17 3.19
N VAL A 81 -3.02 6.19 4.30
CA VAL A 81 -2.41 7.41 4.83
C VAL A 81 -1.28 7.89 3.91
N ILE A 82 -0.38 7.00 3.52
CA ILE A 82 0.78 7.31 2.66
C ILE A 82 0.31 7.82 1.28
N TYR A 83 -0.72 7.21 0.69
CA TYR A 83 -1.27 7.66 -0.59
C TYR A 83 -1.82 9.09 -0.52
N ASN A 84 -2.46 9.45 0.59
CA ASN A 84 -2.96 10.80 0.84
C ASN A 84 -1.81 11.78 1.06
N LEU A 85 -0.77 11.39 1.79
CA LEU A 85 0.41 12.24 1.99
C LEU A 85 1.17 12.49 0.69
N PHE A 86 1.31 11.48 -0.18
CA PHE A 86 1.83 11.70 -1.53
C PHE A 86 1.01 12.74 -2.29
N HIS A 87 -0.32 12.69 -2.18
CA HIS A 87 -1.18 13.67 -2.83
C HIS A 87 -0.98 15.08 -2.28
N ILE A 88 -0.88 15.22 -0.95
CA ILE A 88 -0.64 16.50 -0.28
C ILE A 88 0.73 17.05 -0.68
N ALA A 89 1.80 16.26 -0.60
CA ALA A 89 3.16 16.68 -0.94
C ALA A 89 3.26 17.16 -2.40
N GLN A 90 2.63 16.45 -3.35
CA GLN A 90 2.62 16.84 -4.77
C GLN A 90 1.77 18.09 -5.04
N ALA A 91 0.71 18.31 -4.26
CA ALA A 91 -0.18 19.44 -4.43
C ALA A 91 0.23 20.67 -3.61
N ALA A 92 1.13 20.53 -2.63
CA ALA A 92 1.56 21.57 -1.69
C ALA A 92 2.00 22.86 -2.41
N GLY A 93 2.85 22.76 -3.43
CA GLY A 93 3.30 23.92 -4.20
C GLY A 93 2.21 24.62 -5.03
N GLY A 94 1.00 24.05 -5.13
CA GLY A 94 -0.17 24.65 -5.78
C GLY A 94 -1.24 25.15 -4.82
N TYR A 95 -1.12 24.89 -3.51
CA TYR A 95 -2.04 25.41 -2.51
C TYR A 95 -1.61 26.81 -2.07
N ASN A 96 -2.55 27.77 -2.09
CA ASN A 96 -2.39 29.03 -1.37
C ASN A 96 -2.69 28.75 0.11
N LEU A 97 -1.76 28.10 0.80
CA LEU A 97 -1.86 27.93 2.24
C LEU A 97 -1.82 29.32 2.89
N LEU A 98 -2.62 29.52 3.95
CA LEU A 98 -2.48 30.69 4.80
C LEU A 98 -1.06 30.72 5.36
N ASP A 99 -0.54 31.90 5.68
CA ASP A 99 0.73 32.01 6.40
C ASP A 99 0.59 31.25 7.72
N ILE A 100 1.21 30.08 7.77
CA ILE A 100 1.27 29.20 8.93
C ILE A 100 2.71 29.23 9.45
N GLU A 101 2.88 29.15 10.77
CA GLU A 101 4.21 28.96 11.34
C GLU A 101 4.76 27.59 10.93
N GLY A 102 5.95 27.59 10.33
CA GLY A 102 6.70 26.38 9.97
C GLY A 102 6.67 26.03 8.48
N ASP A 103 7.49 25.05 8.11
CA ASP A 103 7.60 24.54 6.74
C ASP A 103 6.69 23.32 6.56
N PHE A 104 5.45 23.58 6.12
CA PHE A 104 4.45 22.53 5.88
C PHE A 104 4.88 21.52 4.82
N GLN A 105 5.58 21.98 3.77
CA GLN A 105 6.04 21.11 2.72
C GLN A 105 7.07 20.12 3.28
N ASN A 106 8.11 20.64 3.94
CA ASN A 106 9.14 19.79 4.55
C ASN A 106 8.55 18.86 5.62
N ALA A 107 7.65 19.35 6.48
CA ALA A 107 6.99 18.52 7.50
C ALA A 107 6.14 17.38 6.89
N THR A 108 5.50 17.63 5.74
CA THR A 108 4.74 16.61 5.00
C THR A 108 5.67 15.56 4.40
N GLU A 109 6.77 15.99 3.78
CA GLU A 109 7.79 15.11 3.20
C GLU A 109 8.47 14.24 4.28
N ASP A 110 8.80 14.82 5.44
CA ASP A 110 9.35 14.09 6.59
C ASP A 110 8.38 13.04 7.15
N SER A 111 7.11 13.40 7.27
CA SER A 111 6.04 12.48 7.69
C SER A 111 5.87 11.33 6.70
N LEU A 112 5.87 11.64 5.40
CA LEU A 112 5.79 10.64 4.33
C LEU A 112 6.96 9.67 4.40
N ASN A 113 8.20 10.18 4.51
CA ASN A 113 9.40 9.36 4.61
C ASN A 113 9.39 8.45 5.84
N THR A 114 8.95 8.97 6.98
CA THR A 114 8.83 8.21 8.23
C THR A 114 7.83 7.06 8.10
N LEU A 115 6.66 7.33 7.52
CA LEU A 115 5.63 6.31 7.32
C LEU A 115 6.04 5.27 6.28
N LEU A 116 6.72 5.67 5.19
CA LEU A 116 7.26 4.72 4.22
C LEU A 116 8.29 3.77 4.87
N LYS A 117 9.19 4.28 5.73
CA LYS A 117 10.14 3.43 6.49
C LYS A 117 9.43 2.45 7.43
N ALA A 118 8.45 2.94 8.17
CA ALA A 118 7.64 2.09 9.05
C ALA A 118 6.90 1.01 8.24
N PHE A 119 6.39 1.37 7.07
CA PHE A 119 5.65 0.45 6.21
C PHE A 119 6.55 -0.59 5.54
N SER A 120 7.75 -0.22 5.09
CA SER A 120 8.75 -1.19 4.62
C SER A 120 9.11 -2.20 5.72
N THR A 121 9.28 -1.74 6.97
CA THR A 121 9.51 -2.64 8.12
C THR A 121 8.34 -3.58 8.36
N ALA A 122 7.11 -3.07 8.33
CA ALA A 122 5.90 -3.89 8.47
C ALA A 122 5.78 -4.93 7.34
N SER A 123 6.17 -4.55 6.12
CA SER A 123 6.17 -5.44 4.95
C SER A 123 7.21 -6.55 5.06
N ASP A 124 8.41 -6.28 5.57
CA ASP A 124 9.39 -7.33 5.87
C ASP A 124 8.85 -8.33 6.91
N ASN A 125 8.18 -7.84 7.95
CA ASN A 125 7.54 -8.70 8.94
C ASN A 125 6.43 -9.55 8.32
N PHE A 126 5.61 -8.98 7.43
CA PHE A 126 4.63 -9.75 6.67
C PHE A 126 5.29 -10.83 5.80
N MET A 127 6.41 -10.53 5.13
CA MET A 127 7.13 -11.53 4.32
C MET A 127 7.67 -12.71 5.14
N LYS A 128 7.93 -12.53 6.44
CA LYS A 128 8.24 -13.64 7.36
C LYS A 128 7.01 -14.53 7.60
N VAL A 129 5.84 -13.92 7.75
CA VAL A 129 4.55 -14.63 7.87
C VAL A 129 4.22 -15.36 6.57
N ALA A 130 4.29 -14.70 5.41
CA ALA A 130 4.01 -15.32 4.11
C ALA A 130 4.87 -16.56 3.87
N ARG A 131 6.17 -16.51 4.22
CA ARG A 131 7.08 -17.67 4.19
C ARG A 131 6.62 -18.81 5.10
N LYS A 132 6.24 -18.51 6.34
CA LYS A 132 5.71 -19.51 7.29
C LYS A 132 4.44 -20.18 6.74
N MET A 133 3.59 -19.40 6.07
CA MET A 133 2.36 -19.85 5.42
C MET A 133 2.60 -20.49 4.04
N LYS A 134 3.85 -20.53 3.56
CA LYS A 134 4.26 -21.04 2.23
C LYS A 134 3.60 -20.31 1.06
N MET A 135 3.36 -19.01 1.19
CA MET A 135 2.68 -18.16 0.19
C MET A 135 3.64 -17.28 -0.62
N ASP A 136 4.95 -17.42 -0.45
CA ASP A 136 5.99 -16.54 -1.01
C ASP A 136 6.60 -17.03 -2.33
N HIS A 137 5.91 -17.91 -3.06
CA HIS A 137 6.35 -18.47 -4.33
C HIS A 137 5.64 -17.81 -5.51
N ASN A 138 6.19 -17.91 -6.72
CA ASN A 138 5.61 -17.40 -7.97
C ASN A 138 5.21 -15.90 -7.91
N LEU A 139 6.00 -15.09 -7.20
CA LEU A 139 5.75 -13.66 -7.07
C LEU A 139 6.05 -12.92 -8.38
N ASN A 140 5.26 -11.88 -8.64
CA ASN A 140 5.45 -10.99 -9.78
C ASN A 140 6.60 -10.03 -9.51
N LEU A 141 7.41 -9.78 -10.54
CA LEU A 141 8.45 -8.75 -10.49
C LEU A 141 7.80 -7.35 -10.49
N ILE A 142 8.38 -6.41 -9.76
CA ILE A 142 7.82 -5.06 -9.61
C ILE A 142 7.72 -4.33 -10.96
N GLU A 143 8.65 -4.60 -11.87
CA GLU A 143 8.72 -4.04 -13.22
C GLU A 143 7.50 -4.43 -14.07
N SER A 144 6.83 -5.55 -13.76
CA SER A 144 5.64 -6.00 -14.50
C SER A 144 4.41 -5.12 -14.28
N TYR A 145 4.37 -4.33 -13.20
CA TYR A 145 3.21 -3.49 -12.86
C TYR A 145 3.19 -2.14 -13.59
N GLY A 146 4.30 -1.74 -14.24
CA GLY A 146 4.35 -0.49 -15.01
C GLY A 146 4.16 0.77 -14.16
N PHE A 147 4.65 0.79 -12.92
CA PHE A 147 4.63 1.98 -12.07
C PHE A 147 5.60 3.05 -12.60
N HIS A 148 5.18 3.78 -13.62
CA HIS A 148 5.95 4.89 -14.18
C HIS A 148 5.60 6.20 -13.45
N ASN A 149 6.63 6.87 -12.95
CA ASN A 149 6.53 8.28 -12.52
C ASN A 149 6.56 9.18 -13.77
N LEU A 150 5.51 9.11 -14.59
CA LEU A 150 5.31 10.10 -15.66
C LEU A 150 4.96 11.44 -15.02
N VAL A 151 5.98 12.25 -14.75
CA VAL A 151 5.79 13.66 -14.39
C VAL A 151 5.50 14.40 -15.70
N ILE A 152 4.21 14.65 -15.95
CA ILE A 152 3.78 15.52 -17.03
C ILE A 152 3.89 16.95 -16.50
N ASP A 153 4.95 17.67 -16.88
CA ASP A 153 5.16 19.08 -16.53
C ASP A 153 4.31 20.02 -17.40
N SER A 154 3.01 19.71 -17.50
CA SER A 154 2.06 20.47 -18.29
C SER A 154 0.68 20.31 -17.67
N ARG A 155 -0.03 21.44 -17.54
CA ARG A 155 -1.40 21.47 -17.00
C ARG A 155 -2.38 21.81 -18.11
N LEU A 156 -3.59 21.25 -18.02
CA LEU A 156 -4.69 21.67 -18.88
C LEU A 156 -5.00 23.15 -18.63
N LYS A 157 -5.30 23.90 -19.70
CA LYS A 157 -5.77 25.28 -19.58
C LYS A 157 -7.06 25.31 -18.76
N GLU A 158 -7.12 26.17 -17.74
CA GLU A 158 -8.33 26.37 -16.96
C GLU A 158 -9.49 26.81 -17.89
N ASN A 159 -10.54 26.01 -17.98
CA ASN A 159 -11.75 26.30 -18.78
C ASN A 159 -13.01 26.44 -17.91
N ARG A 160 -12.86 26.44 -16.58
CA ARG A 160 -13.93 26.56 -15.59
C ARG A 160 -13.66 27.76 -14.69
N LYS A 161 -14.63 28.67 -14.56
CA LYS A 161 -14.55 29.78 -13.59
C LYS A 161 -14.47 29.21 -12.17
N LYS A 162 -13.47 29.60 -11.39
CA LYS A 162 -13.41 29.29 -9.96
C LYS A 162 -14.66 29.88 -9.29
N ARG A 163 -15.32 29.11 -8.42
CA ARG A 163 -16.40 29.65 -7.58
C ARG A 163 -15.76 30.66 -6.63
N THR A 164 -16.06 31.93 -6.81
CA THR A 164 -15.85 32.95 -5.79
C THR A 164 -16.74 32.57 -4.60
N VAL A 165 -16.11 32.29 -3.45
CA VAL A 165 -16.80 32.17 -2.16
C VAL A 165 -16.87 33.57 -1.55
#